data_AF-A0A8T5BXL6-F1
#
_entry.id   AF-A0A8T5BXL6-F1
#
_cell.length_a   1.000
_cell.length_b   1.000
_cell.length_c   1.000
_cell.angle_alpha   90.00
_cell.angle_beta   90.00
_cell.angle_gamma   90.00
#
_symmetry.space_group_name_H-M   'P 1'
#
loop_
_entity.id
_entity.type
_entity.pdbx_description
1 polymer ?
#
loop_
_entity_poly.entity_id
_entity_poly.type
_entity_poly.pdbx_seq_one_letter_code
_entity_poly.pdbx_strand_id
1 'polypeptide(L)'
;MREFLINEGFIEVHTPRIIASATEGGAALFSVDYFERKAFLAQSPQLYKEQLVMSLEKVFEIGPFFRAEESHTRRHLSEFVSIDIEQAFATAEDVMQLLEQLIRHTYNRVIEKNQ
;
A
#
# COMPACT_ATOMS: atom_id res chain seq x y z
N MET A 1 2.62 12.88 -5.73
CA MET A 1 2.32 11.43 -5.63
C MET A 1 0.97 11.09 -6.26
N ARG A 2 -0.18 11.37 -5.62
CA ARG A 2 -1.51 11.11 -6.21
C ARG A 2 -1.67 11.66 -7.62
N GLU A 3 -1.36 12.95 -7.81
CA GLU A 3 -1.42 13.63 -9.10
C GLU A 3 -0.67 12.88 -10.20
N PHE A 4 0.57 12.49 -9.94
CA PHE A 4 1.39 11.70 -10.87
C PHE A 4 0.72 10.37 -11.23
N LEU A 5 0.28 9.59 -10.24
CA LEU A 5 -0.33 8.27 -10.48
C LEU A 5 -1.65 8.38 -11.27
N ILE A 6 -2.47 9.38 -10.96
CA ILE A 6 -3.70 9.66 -11.72
C ILE A 6 -3.39 10.03 -13.17
N ASN A 7 -2.35 10.83 -13.41
CA ASN A 7 -1.92 11.20 -14.77
C ASN A 7 -1.36 10.00 -15.55
N GLU A 8 -0.73 9.03 -14.87
CA GLU A 8 -0.28 7.74 -15.44
C GLU A 8 -1.41 6.71 -15.63
N GLY A 9 -2.66 7.11 -15.34
CA GLY A 9 -3.87 6.32 -15.55
C GLY A 9 -4.19 5.34 -14.42
N PHE A 10 -3.61 5.51 -13.23
CA PHE A 10 -3.96 4.69 -12.07
C PHE A 10 -5.25 5.17 -11.39
N ILE A 11 -6.02 4.21 -10.88
CA ILE A 11 -7.24 4.44 -10.10
C ILE A 11 -6.92 4.34 -8.60
N GLU A 12 -7.27 5.37 -7.82
CA GLU A 12 -7.17 5.30 -6.35
C GLU A 12 -8.27 4.37 -5.82
N VAL A 13 -7.88 3.40 -5.00
CA VAL A 13 -8.79 2.42 -4.38
C VAL A 13 -8.66 2.43 -2.86
N HIS A 14 -9.67 1.88 -2.18
CA HIS A 14 -9.67 1.70 -0.74
C HIS A 14 -10.02 0.26 -0.40
N THR A 15 -9.10 -0.43 0.29
CA THR A 15 -9.25 -1.84 0.62
C THR A 15 -9.54 -2.04 2.12
N PRO A 16 -10.19 -3.14 2.53
CA PRO A 16 -10.49 -3.40 3.92
C PRO A 16 -9.25 -3.41 4.83
N ARG A 17 -9.37 -2.86 6.03
CA ARG A 17 -8.32 -2.91 7.06
C ARG A 17 -8.51 -3.99 8.11
N ILE A 18 -9.71 -4.57 8.17
CA ILE A 18 -10.03 -5.72 9.02
C ILE A 18 -10.16 -6.93 8.12
N ILE A 19 -9.33 -7.94 8.35
CA ILE A 19 -9.26 -9.17 7.56
C ILE A 19 -9.48 -10.41 8.43
N ALA A 20 -10.02 -11.47 7.84
CA ALA A 20 -10.34 -12.71 8.57
C ALA A 20 -9.10 -13.58 8.84
N SER A 21 -8.09 -13.50 7.98
CA SER A 21 -6.86 -14.28 8.07
C SER A 21 -5.68 -13.48 7.56
N ALA A 22 -4.47 -13.88 7.95
CA ALA A 22 -3.25 -13.32 7.40
C ALA A 22 -3.17 -13.51 5.89
N THR A 23 -2.64 -12.51 5.18
CA THR A 23 -2.29 -12.59 3.76
C THR A 23 -0.96 -13.31 3.55
N GLU A 24 -0.03 -13.20 4.50
CA GLU A 24 1.31 -13.80 4.47
C GLU A 24 1.51 -14.71 5.69
N GLY A 25 1.92 -15.96 5.46
CA GLY A 25 2.15 -16.93 6.53
C GLY A 25 3.34 -16.52 7.41
N GLY A 26 3.15 -16.50 8.73
CA GLY A 26 4.21 -16.23 9.71
C GLY A 26 4.30 -14.77 10.20
N ALA A 27 3.50 -13.87 9.65
CA ALA A 27 3.51 -12.47 10.06
C ALA A 27 2.73 -12.23 11.37
N ALA A 28 3.29 -11.38 12.24
CA ALA A 28 2.62 -10.94 13.47
C ALA A 28 1.53 -9.90 13.15
N LEU A 29 0.27 -10.24 13.46
CA LEU A 29 -0.90 -9.38 13.24
C LEU A 29 -1.51 -8.93 14.56
N PHE A 30 -2.00 -7.69 14.59
CA PHE A 30 -2.88 -7.25 15.67
C PHE A 30 -4.24 -7.94 15.51
N SER A 31 -4.67 -8.65 16.55
CA SER A 31 -6.00 -9.23 16.60
C SER A 31 -7.05 -8.18 16.97
N VAL A 32 -8.23 -8.32 16.37
CA VAL A 32 -9.41 -7.50 16.64
C VAL A 32 -10.56 -8.44 17.01
N ASP A 33 -11.21 -8.18 18.13
CA ASP A 33 -12.48 -8.82 18.48
C ASP A 33 -13.59 -8.14 17.65
N TYR A 34 -14.09 -8.86 16.66
CA TYR A 34 -15.03 -8.34 15.66
C TYR A 34 -16.33 -9.12 15.70
N PHE A 35 -17.29 -8.64 16.49
CA PHE A 35 -18.62 -9.25 16.67
C PHE A 35 -18.55 -10.75 17.01
N GLU A 36 -17.89 -11.09 18.12
CA GLU A 36 -17.68 -12.48 18.60
C GLU A 36 -16.81 -13.34 17.67
N ARG A 37 -16.21 -12.74 16.64
CA ARG A 37 -15.25 -13.40 15.75
C ARG A 37 -13.87 -12.77 15.90
N LYS A 38 -12.83 -13.58 15.75
CA LYS A 38 -11.47 -13.10 15.67
C LYS A 38 -11.20 -12.58 14.26
N ALA A 39 -10.76 -11.34 14.16
CA ALA A 39 -10.25 -10.73 12.94
C ALA A 39 -8.86 -10.12 13.20
N PHE A 40 -8.28 -9.52 12.18
CA PHE A 40 -6.93 -8.96 12.25
C PHE A 40 -6.85 -7.64 11.49
N LEU A 41 -5.93 -6.78 11.92
CA LEU A 41 -5.56 -5.60 11.15
C LEU A 41 -4.61 -5.97 10.00
N ALA A 42 -4.90 -5.46 8.81
CA ALA A 42 -4.10 -5.73 7.61
C ALA A 42 -2.72 -5.04 7.67
N GLN A 43 -1.68 -5.72 7.19
CA GLN A 43 -0.31 -5.17 7.13
C GLN A 43 0.02 -4.50 5.80
N SER A 44 -0.74 -4.84 4.76
CA SER A 44 -0.65 -4.29 3.41
C SER A 44 -1.98 -4.59 2.68
N PRO A 45 -2.25 -3.95 1.53
CA PRO A 45 -3.42 -4.25 0.72
C PRO A 45 -3.14 -5.36 -0.31
N GLN A 46 -2.03 -6.12 -0.19
CA GLN A 46 -1.46 -6.95 -1.25
C GLN A 46 -2.48 -7.82 -2.00
N LEU A 47 -3.23 -8.66 -1.28
CA LEU A 47 -4.21 -9.53 -1.94
C LEU A 47 -5.35 -8.75 -2.61
N TYR A 48 -5.79 -7.65 -2.01
CA TYR A 48 -6.89 -6.86 -2.56
C TYR A 48 -6.45 -6.06 -3.79
N LYS A 49 -5.24 -5.50 -3.82
CA LYS A 49 -4.75 -4.78 -5.00
C LYS A 49 -4.52 -5.74 -6.18
N GLU A 50 -4.03 -6.96 -5.94
CA GLU A 50 -3.93 -8.01 -6.96
C GLU A 50 -5.31 -8.41 -7.52
N GLN A 51 -6.32 -8.54 -6.67
CA GLN A 51 -7.69 -8.82 -7.12
C GLN A 51 -8.28 -7.68 -7.96
N LEU A 52 -8.07 -6.43 -7.54
CA LEU A 52 -8.61 -5.26 -8.21
C LEU A 52 -7.95 -5.05 -9.58
N VAL A 53 -6.65 -5.32 -9.70
CA VAL A 53 -5.91 -5.15 -10.96
C VAL A 53 -6.43 -6.05 -12.08
N MET A 54 -7.08 -7.17 -11.75
CA MET A 54 -7.73 -8.05 -12.73
C MET A 54 -8.85 -7.37 -13.54
N SER A 55 -9.42 -6.28 -13.01
CA SER A 55 -10.52 -5.52 -13.64
C SER A 55 -10.18 -4.07 -13.94
N LEU A 56 -9.28 -3.48 -13.15
CA LEU A 56 -8.93 -2.06 -13.23
C LEU A 56 -7.56 -1.81 -13.88
N GLU A 57 -6.75 -2.85 -14.07
CA GLU A 57 -5.40 -2.87 -14.67
C GLU A 57 -4.32 -2.02 -13.98
N LYS A 58 -4.65 -0.86 -13.40
CA LYS A 58 -3.74 0.04 -12.71
C LYS A 58 -4.43 0.61 -11.47
N VAL A 59 -3.98 0.21 -10.29
CA VAL A 59 -4.54 0.69 -9.02
C VAL A 59 -3.46 1.18 -8.08
N PHE A 60 -3.80 2.16 -7.25
CA PHE A 60 -2.96 2.57 -6.14
C PHE A 60 -3.80 2.85 -4.89
N GLU A 61 -3.17 2.75 -3.73
CA GLU A 61 -3.78 3.05 -2.45
C GLU A 61 -2.79 3.78 -1.54
N ILE A 62 -3.26 4.81 -0.84
CA ILE A 62 -2.51 5.48 0.22
C ILE A 62 -3.34 5.41 1.50
N GLY A 63 -2.90 4.64 2.48
CA GLY A 63 -3.67 4.49 3.71
C GLY A 63 -2.92 3.78 4.85
N PRO A 64 -3.56 3.67 6.02
CA PRO A 64 -2.93 3.13 7.22
C PRO A 64 -2.83 1.61 7.18
N PHE A 65 -1.70 1.06 7.61
CA PHE A 65 -1.47 -0.37 7.78
C PHE A 65 -0.69 -0.65 9.06
N PHE A 66 -0.69 -1.91 9.48
CA PHE A 66 -0.30 -2.27 10.84
C PHE A 66 0.69 -3.43 10.88
N ARG A 67 1.68 -3.38 11.77
CA ARG A 67 2.61 -4.49 12.03
C ARG A 67 2.71 -4.73 13.53
N ALA A 68 2.47 -5.97 13.95
CA ALA A 68 2.54 -6.37 15.36
C ALA A 68 3.91 -6.96 15.75
N GLU A 69 4.95 -6.68 14.97
CA GLU A 69 6.32 -7.10 15.30
C GLU A 69 6.83 -6.35 16.54
N GLU A 70 7.38 -7.08 17.51
CA GLU A 70 8.06 -6.50 18.67
C GLU A 70 9.48 -6.02 18.29
N SER A 71 9.55 -5.05 17.38
CA SER A 71 10.80 -4.51 16.85
C SER A 71 10.97 -3.04 17.21
N HIS A 72 11.85 -2.76 18.18
CA HIS A 72 12.09 -1.40 18.65
C HIS A 72 13.32 -0.77 17.98
N THR A 73 13.14 -0.25 16.76
CA THR A 73 14.18 0.51 16.03
C THR A 73 13.65 1.87 15.59
N ARG A 74 14.55 2.77 15.18
CA ARG A 74 14.18 4.10 14.65
C ARG A 74 13.37 4.07 13.35
N ARG A 75 13.24 2.91 12.70
CA ARG A 75 12.56 2.75 11.40
C ARG A 75 11.31 1.89 11.45
N HIS A 76 10.98 1.29 12.60
CA HIS A 76 9.83 0.39 12.73
C HIS A 76 8.71 1.07 13.51
N LEU A 77 7.56 1.22 12.85
CA LEU A 77 6.32 1.71 13.44
C LEU A 77 5.27 0.60 13.37
N SER A 78 4.44 0.49 14.41
CA SER A 78 3.33 -0.48 14.44
C SER A 78 2.12 -0.03 13.62
N GLU A 79 1.98 1.27 13.38
CA GLU A 79 1.00 1.87 12.47
C GLU A 79 1.74 2.85 11.56
N PHE A 80 1.50 2.75 10.26
CA PHE A 80 2.15 3.59 9.25
C PHE A 80 1.24 3.78 8.05
N VAL A 81 1.49 4.85 7.28
CA VAL A 81 0.84 5.03 5.98
C VAL A 81 1.67 4.32 4.93
N SER A 82 1.07 3.34 4.25
CA SER A 82 1.66 2.73 3.07
C SER A 82 1.20 3.46 1.81
N ILE A 83 2.05 3.44 0.79
CA ILE A 83 1.76 3.85 -0.58
C ILE A 83 1.95 2.60 -1.43
N ASP A 84 0.84 1.99 -1.82
CA ASP A 84 0.82 0.75 -2.57
C ASP A 84 0.37 1.00 -4.00
N ILE A 85 1.03 0.35 -4.94
CA ILE A 85 0.75 0.44 -6.37
C ILE A 85 0.73 -1.00 -6.91
N GLU A 86 -0.22 -1.29 -7.81
CA GLU A 86 -0.30 -2.54 -8.55
C GLU A 86 -0.65 -2.25 -10.01
N GLN A 87 0.02 -2.94 -10.94
CA GLN A 87 -0.16 -2.76 -12.37
C GLN A 87 -0.17 -4.12 -13.10
N ALA A 88 -1.25 -4.41 -13.81
CA ALA A 88 -1.37 -5.57 -14.68
C ALA A 88 -0.44 -5.45 -15.89
N PHE A 89 -0.02 -6.59 -16.42
CA PHE A 89 0.82 -6.70 -17.62
C PHE A 89 2.15 -5.93 -17.55
N ALA A 90 2.63 -5.62 -16.33
CA ALA A 90 3.91 -4.99 -16.10
C ALA A 90 4.98 -6.05 -15.76
N THR A 91 6.20 -5.78 -16.20
CA THR A 91 7.40 -6.46 -15.73
C THR A 91 7.94 -5.77 -14.47
N ALA A 92 8.89 -6.42 -13.80
CA ALA A 92 9.60 -5.81 -12.68
C ALA A 92 10.32 -4.50 -13.09
N GLU A 93 10.83 -4.43 -14.32
CA GLU A 93 11.49 -3.24 -14.86
C GLU A 93 10.50 -2.07 -15.00
N ASP A 94 9.31 -2.33 -15.54
CA ASP A 94 8.26 -1.30 -15.69
C ASP A 94 7.88 -0.70 -14.32
N VAL A 95 7.74 -1.55 -13.30
CA VAL A 95 7.41 -1.10 -11.93
C VAL A 95 8.56 -0.31 -11.30
N MET A 96 9.82 -0.71 -11.51
CA MET A 96 10.99 0.03 -11.02
C MET A 96 11.10 1.42 -11.67
N GLN A 97 10.85 1.51 -12.98
CA GLN A 97 10.86 2.79 -13.70
C GLN A 97 9.74 3.71 -13.22
N LEU A 98 8.53 3.18 -13.01
CA LEU A 98 7.42 3.94 -12.42
C LEU A 98 7.78 4.49 -11.04
N LEU A 99 8.41 3.67 -10.18
CA LEU A 99 8.86 4.09 -8.85
C LEU A 99 9.89 5.23 -8.93
N GLU A 100 10.90 5.12 -9.80
CA GLU A 100 11.91 6.17 -9.99
C GLU A 100 11.25 7.50 -10.41
N GLN A 101 10.34 7.44 -11.38
CA GLN A 101 9.61 8.62 -11.88
C GLN A 101 8.73 9.25 -10.80
N LEU A 102 8.01 8.44 -10.03
CA LEU A 102 7.18 8.89 -8.91
C LEU A 102 8.01 9.65 -7.86
N ILE A 103 9.18 9.10 -7.48
CA ILE A 103 10.08 9.73 -6.51
C ILE A 103 10.63 11.04 -7.07
N ARG A 104 11.09 11.05 -8.33
CA ARG A 104 11.59 12.26 -8.99
C ARG A 104 10.54 13.36 -9.08
N HIS A 105 9.33 13.02 -9.52
CA HIS A 105 8.21 13.97 -9.58
C HIS A 105 7.88 14.52 -8.19
N THR A 106 7.84 13.66 -7.17
CA THR A 106 7.56 14.09 -5.79
C THR A 106 8.62 15.05 -5.27
N TYR A 107 9.89 14.76 -5.50
CA TYR A 107 11.00 15.62 -5.08
C TYR A 107 10.90 17.01 -5.72
N ASN A 108 10.68 17.06 -7.03
CA ASN A 108 10.50 18.34 -7.76
C ASN A 108 9.31 19.13 -7.21
N ARG A 109 8.17 18.46 -6.98
CA ARG A 109 6.97 19.10 -6.44
C ARG A 109 7.18 19.70 -5.04
N VAL A 110 7.98 19.02 -4.21
CA VAL A 110 8.35 19.52 -2.87
C VAL A 110 9.26 20.73 -2.97
N ILE A 111 10.23 20.74 -3.89
CA ILE A 111 11.09 21.90 -4.12
C ILE A 111 10.26 23.11 -4.57
N GLU A 112 9.44 22.94 -5.60
CA GLU A 112 8.60 24.02 -6.15
C GLU A 112 7.65 24.63 -5.11
N LYS A 113 7.12 23.81 -4.18
CA LYS A 113 6.21 24.28 -3.14
C LYS A 113 6.91 25.02 -1.99
N ASN A 114 8.19 24.76 -1.78
CA ASN A 114 8.97 25.35 -0.68
C ASN A 114 9.94 26.47 -1.14
N GLN A 115 9.88 26.84 -2.42
CA GLN A 115 10.44 28.09 -2.94
C GLN A 115 9.37 29.19 -2.88
#